data_AF-A0A9W9EYT5-F1
#
_entry.id   AF-A0A9W9EYT5-F1
#
_cell.length_a   1.000
_cell.length_b   1.000
_cell.length_c   1.000
_cell.angle_alpha   90.00
_cell.angle_beta   90.00
_cell.angle_gamma   90.00
#
_symmetry.space_group_name_H-M   'P 1'
#
loop_
_entity.id
_entity.type
_entity.pdbx_description
1 polymer ?
#
loop_
_entity_poly.entity_id
_entity_poly.type
_entity_poly.pdbx_seq_one_letter_code
_entity_poly.pdbx_strand_id
1 'polypeptide(L)'
;MYNQKFGSERVSQMFTRLSAVGKAEGINFSFGGNTGKTRDSHRVIWFAGEQEKSFPSSVGEVGGIQTRVVENLFRAYFEEEKNITHRDVLVDAAVKAGLERSSVDALLDTDEGGEEVDGEAGNAARKLVSGVPFFEIGRYVVEGADEPETFLEIFGKVRDGQ
;
A
#
# COMPACT_ATOMS: atom_id res chain seq x y z
N MET A 1 4.11 -19.39 -4.02
CA MET A 1 3.14 -18.77 -3.10
C MET A 1 1.69 -18.91 -3.57
N TYR A 2 1.29 -18.31 -4.70
CA TYR A 2 -0.12 -18.29 -5.13
C TYR A 2 -0.77 -19.66 -5.34
N ASN A 3 -0.13 -20.55 -6.11
CA ASN A 3 -0.68 -21.89 -6.38
C ASN A 3 -0.86 -22.72 -5.11
N GLN A 4 0.03 -22.57 -4.13
CA GLN A 4 -0.09 -23.24 -2.83
C GLN A 4 -1.27 -22.69 -2.00
N LYS A 5 -1.57 -21.40 -2.13
CA LYS A 5 -2.64 -20.74 -1.35
C LYS A 5 -4.02 -20.90 -1.97
N PHE A 6 -4.12 -20.91 -3.30
CA PHE A 6 -5.40 -20.80 -4.01
C PHE A 6 -5.70 -21.95 -4.99
N GLY A 7 -4.71 -22.76 -5.37
CA GLY A 7 -4.83 -23.80 -6.41
C GLY A 7 -4.63 -23.25 -7.83
N SER A 8 -4.05 -24.06 -8.72
CA SER A 8 -3.59 -23.63 -10.05
C SER A 8 -4.69 -23.08 -10.96
N GLU A 9 -5.86 -23.73 -10.98
CA GLU A 9 -6.98 -23.30 -11.80
C GLU A 9 -7.51 -21.92 -11.37
N ARG A 10 -7.70 -21.73 -10.05
CA ARG A 10 -8.14 -20.46 -9.47
C ARG A 10 -7.11 -19.35 -9.70
N VAL A 11 -5.82 -19.66 -9.56
CA VAL A 11 -4.73 -18.71 -9.82
C VAL A 11 -4.74 -18.24 -11.27
N SER A 12 -4.93 -19.14 -12.24
CA SER A 12 -5.02 -18.78 -13.66
C SER A 12 -6.16 -17.78 -13.93
N GLN A 13 -7.34 -18.03 -13.35
CA GLN A 13 -8.50 -17.12 -13.46
C GLN A 13 -8.24 -15.78 -12.77
N MET A 14 -7.63 -15.80 -11.58
CA MET A 14 -7.26 -14.58 -10.85
C MET A 14 -6.27 -13.73 -11.64
N PHE A 15 -5.22 -14.32 -12.21
CA PHE A 15 -4.21 -13.61 -12.99
C PHE A 15 -4.80 -13.02 -14.27
N THR A 16 -5.67 -13.77 -14.95
CA THR A 16 -6.38 -13.28 -16.14
C THR A 16 -7.22 -12.05 -15.81
N ARG A 17 -8.01 -12.11 -14.71
CA ARG A 17 -8.84 -10.99 -14.27
C ARG A 17 -8.00 -9.77 -13.86
N LEU A 18 -6.96 -9.97 -13.04
CA LEU A 18 -6.10 -8.89 -12.57
C LEU A 18 -5.37 -8.21 -13.73
N SER A 19 -4.88 -8.98 -14.70
CA SER A 19 -4.21 -8.41 -15.89
C SER A 19 -5.15 -7.53 -16.71
N ALA A 20 -6.41 -7.95 -16.88
CA ALA A 20 -7.42 -7.19 -17.62
C ALA A 20 -7.78 -5.87 -16.92
N VAL A 21 -8.02 -5.92 -15.60
CA VAL A 21 -8.33 -4.73 -14.79
C VAL A 21 -7.13 -3.80 -14.72
N GLY A 22 -5.94 -4.32 -14.39
CA GLY A 22 -4.73 -3.53 -14.27
C GLY A 22 -4.39 -2.79 -15.56
N LYS A 23 -4.55 -3.43 -16.72
CA LYS A 23 -4.29 -2.79 -18.02
C LYS A 23 -5.19 -1.57 -18.28
N ALA A 24 -6.45 -1.60 -17.80
CA ALA A 24 -7.35 -0.45 -17.92
C ALA A 24 -6.85 0.74 -17.08
N GLU A 25 -6.21 0.45 -15.94
CA GLU A 25 -5.63 1.44 -15.01
C GLU A 25 -4.13 1.73 -15.28
N GLY A 26 -3.56 1.20 -16.37
CA GLY A 26 -2.14 1.39 -16.70
C GLY A 26 -1.15 0.56 -15.88
N ILE A 27 -1.62 -0.42 -15.10
CA ILE A 27 -0.83 -1.32 -14.27
C ILE A 27 -0.51 -2.60 -15.05
N ASN A 28 0.77 -2.89 -15.25
CA ASN A 28 1.23 -4.08 -15.96
C ASN A 28 1.58 -5.19 -14.96
N PHE A 29 0.55 -5.85 -14.44
CA PHE A 29 0.73 -6.91 -13.45
C PHE A 29 1.64 -8.04 -13.96
N SER A 30 2.64 -8.35 -13.15
CA SER A 30 3.55 -9.49 -13.22
C SER A 30 3.39 -10.32 -11.95
N PHE A 31 3.44 -11.64 -12.06
CA PHE A 31 3.02 -12.55 -10.98
C PHE A 31 4.15 -13.45 -10.44
N GLY A 32 5.39 -13.23 -10.89
CA GLY A 32 6.60 -13.89 -10.38
C GLY A 32 7.14 -13.28 -9.08
N GLY A 33 6.61 -12.13 -8.66
CA GLY A 33 6.97 -11.47 -7.41
C GLY A 33 6.76 -12.37 -6.19
N ASN A 34 7.64 -12.22 -5.20
CA ASN A 34 7.53 -12.91 -3.92
C ASN A 34 7.23 -11.92 -2.81
N THR A 35 6.50 -12.35 -1.80
CA THR A 35 6.25 -11.55 -0.59
C THR A 35 6.17 -12.46 0.62
N GLY A 36 6.19 -11.86 1.81
CA GLY A 36 6.16 -12.53 3.09
C GLY A 36 5.54 -11.63 4.15
N LYS A 37 6.20 -11.51 5.31
CA LYS A 37 5.79 -10.53 6.31
C LYS A 37 6.18 -9.14 5.83
N THR A 38 5.19 -8.29 5.57
CA THR A 38 5.39 -6.92 5.07
C THR A 38 5.52 -5.88 6.18
N ARG A 39 5.77 -6.30 7.44
CA ARG A 39 5.87 -5.37 8.58
C ARG A 39 6.91 -4.28 8.34
N ASP A 40 8.10 -4.63 7.86
CA ASP A 40 9.12 -3.61 7.55
C ASP A 40 8.74 -2.76 6.33
N SER A 41 8.01 -3.30 5.36
CA SER A 41 7.43 -2.50 4.27
C SER A 41 6.49 -1.43 4.83
N HIS A 42 5.64 -1.79 5.79
CA HIS A 42 4.76 -0.86 6.50
C HIS A 42 5.53 0.12 7.38
N ARG A 43 6.61 -0.29 8.06
CA ARG A 43 7.46 0.62 8.83
C ARG A 43 8.12 1.69 7.96
N VAL A 44 8.57 1.32 6.76
CA VAL A 44 9.13 2.28 5.80
C VAL A 44 8.05 3.27 5.30
N ILE A 45 6.82 2.80 5.09
CA ILE A 45 5.67 3.67 4.75
C ILE A 45 5.32 4.61 5.91
N TRP A 46 5.29 4.11 7.15
CA TRP A 46 5.07 4.91 8.35
C TRP A 46 6.14 6.00 8.47
N PHE A 47 7.42 5.63 8.35
CA PHE A 47 8.54 6.57 8.43
C PHE A 47 8.46 7.66 7.36
N ALA A 48 8.09 7.30 6.13
CA ALA A 48 7.86 8.28 5.07
C ALA A 48 6.76 9.30 5.42
N GLY A 49 5.70 8.84 6.10
CA GLY A 49 4.65 9.72 6.63
C GLY A 49 5.14 10.64 7.74
N GLU A 50 5.98 10.16 8.65
CA GLU A 50 6.59 11.00 9.69
C GLU A 50 7.50 12.08 9.10
N GLN A 51 8.29 11.75 8.07
CA GLN A 51 9.14 12.73 7.37
C GLN A 51 8.31 13.77 6.62
N GLU A 52 7.20 13.35 6.01
CA GLU A 52 6.28 14.23 5.28
C GLU A 52 5.62 15.28 6.17
N LYS A 53 5.33 14.98 7.45
CA LYS A 53 4.80 15.98 8.40
C LYS A 53 5.71 17.21 8.53
N SER A 54 7.02 17.04 8.34
CA SER A 54 8.00 18.12 8.40
C SER A 54 8.10 18.91 7.09
N PHE A 55 7.65 18.34 5.97
CA PHE A 55 7.69 18.92 4.62
C PHE A 55 6.40 18.60 3.87
N PRO A 56 5.25 19.16 4.30
CA PRO A 56 3.96 18.80 3.71
C PRO A 56 3.93 19.16 2.23
N SER A 57 3.36 18.27 1.41
CA SER A 57 3.10 18.53 0.00
C SER A 57 2.35 19.85 -0.17
N SER A 58 2.69 20.59 -1.22
CA SER A 58 2.03 21.87 -1.48
C SER A 58 0.56 21.63 -1.85
N VAL A 59 -0.32 22.59 -1.54
CA VAL A 59 -1.73 22.53 -1.96
C VAL A 59 -1.80 22.31 -3.48
N GLY A 60 -2.43 21.20 -3.90
CA GLY A 60 -2.57 20.82 -5.31
C GLY A 60 -1.62 19.71 -5.78
N GLU A 61 -0.63 19.32 -4.98
CA GLU A 61 0.13 18.09 -5.23
C GLU A 61 -0.64 16.88 -4.69
N VAL A 62 -1.01 15.98 -5.60
CA VAL A 62 -1.64 14.71 -5.24
C VAL A 62 -0.55 13.73 -4.83
N GLY A 63 -0.60 13.31 -3.58
CA GLY A 63 0.35 12.36 -3.01
C GLY A 63 1.61 13.03 -2.45
N GLY A 64 2.11 12.47 -1.34
CA GLY A 64 3.36 12.91 -0.73
C GLY A 64 4.42 11.80 -0.72
N ILE A 65 5.49 11.98 0.06
CA ILE A 65 6.57 11.01 0.19
C ILE A 65 6.01 9.63 0.55
N GLN A 66 5.04 9.59 1.49
CA GLN A 66 4.41 8.33 1.89
C GLN A 66 3.73 7.61 0.72
N THR A 67 2.92 8.34 -0.06
CA THR A 67 2.27 7.80 -1.26
C THR A 67 3.30 7.28 -2.26
N ARG A 68 4.37 8.04 -2.53
CA ARG A 68 5.43 7.61 -3.45
C ARG A 68 6.14 6.35 -3.00
N VAL A 69 6.35 6.16 -1.69
CA VAL A 69 6.90 4.91 -1.15
C VAL A 69 5.95 3.74 -1.42
N VAL A 70 4.66 3.90 -1.16
CA VAL A 70 3.64 2.87 -1.43
C VAL A 70 3.63 2.50 -2.92
N GLU A 71 3.60 3.49 -3.81
CA GLU A 71 3.64 3.30 -5.26
C GLU A 71 4.91 2.55 -5.71
N ASN A 72 6.07 2.90 -5.18
CA ASN A 72 7.32 2.22 -5.51
C ASN A 72 7.33 0.76 -5.01
N LEU A 73 6.77 0.48 -3.82
CA LEU A 73 6.65 -0.89 -3.31
C LEU A 73 5.64 -1.70 -4.12
N PHE A 74 4.51 -1.10 -4.51
CA PHE A 74 3.54 -1.73 -5.41
C PHE A 74 4.15 -2.05 -6.76
N ARG A 75 4.84 -1.11 -7.41
CA ARG A 75 5.57 -1.37 -8.65
C ARG A 75 6.59 -2.50 -8.49
N ALA A 76 7.41 -2.44 -7.43
CA ALA A 76 8.42 -3.44 -7.15
C ALA A 76 7.81 -4.86 -7.07
N TYR A 77 6.68 -5.01 -6.37
CA TYR A 77 6.03 -6.31 -6.21
C TYR A 77 5.19 -6.73 -7.42
N PHE A 78 4.26 -5.86 -7.83
CA PHE A 78 3.22 -6.16 -8.80
C PHE A 78 3.66 -6.01 -10.25
N GLU A 79 4.74 -5.29 -10.56
CA GLU A 79 5.18 -5.09 -11.94
C GLU A 79 6.61 -5.60 -12.18
N GLU A 80 7.50 -5.49 -11.19
CA GLU A 80 8.92 -5.81 -11.33
C GLU A 80 9.31 -7.17 -10.71
N GLU A 81 8.35 -7.91 -10.16
CA GLU A 81 8.55 -9.23 -9.55
C GLU A 81 9.60 -9.28 -8.42
N LYS A 82 9.84 -8.15 -7.73
CA LYS A 82 10.77 -8.05 -6.62
C LYS A 82 10.15 -8.53 -5.31
N ASN A 83 11.03 -8.88 -4.36
CA ASN A 83 10.62 -9.22 -3.01
C ASN A 83 10.62 -8.00 -2.08
N ILE A 84 9.43 -7.49 -1.77
CA ILE A 84 9.23 -6.33 -0.88
C ILE A 84 9.47 -6.64 0.61
N THR A 85 9.99 -7.82 0.96
CA THR A 85 10.53 -8.10 2.30
C THR A 85 12.05 -8.01 2.36
N HIS A 86 12.73 -7.76 1.24
CA HIS A 86 14.19 -7.60 1.23
C HIS A 86 14.59 -6.15 1.48
N ARG A 87 15.60 -5.96 2.33
CA ARG A 87 16.10 -4.64 2.74
C ARG A 87 16.48 -3.76 1.55
N ASP A 88 17.17 -4.30 0.56
CA ASP A 88 17.61 -3.55 -0.61
C ASP A 88 16.42 -2.99 -1.43
N VAL A 89 15.35 -3.77 -1.58
CA VAL A 89 14.11 -3.34 -2.25
C VAL A 89 13.40 -2.26 -1.43
N LEU A 90 13.33 -2.41 -0.11
CA LEU A 90 12.73 -1.41 0.78
C LEU A 90 13.47 -0.07 0.72
N VAL A 91 14.80 -0.10 0.80
CA VAL A 91 15.63 1.11 0.72
C VAL A 91 15.54 1.75 -0.68
N ASP A 92 15.55 0.95 -1.75
CA ASP A 92 15.39 1.47 -3.12
C ASP A 92 14.04 2.18 -3.30
N ALA A 93 12.94 1.59 -2.82
CA ALA A 93 11.61 2.18 -2.89
C ALA A 93 11.51 3.51 -2.11
N ALA A 94 12.13 3.58 -0.93
CA ALA A 94 12.19 4.77 -0.09
C ALA A 94 13.03 5.89 -0.73
N VAL A 95 14.23 5.57 -1.23
CA VAL A 95 15.14 6.53 -1.86
C VAL A 95 14.53 7.10 -3.14
N LYS A 96 13.88 6.27 -3.96
CA LYS A 96 13.14 6.73 -5.16
C LYS A 96 11.99 7.69 -4.82
N ALA A 97 11.43 7.60 -3.61
CA ALA A 97 10.40 8.52 -3.13
C ALA A 97 10.97 9.85 -2.59
N GLY A 98 12.30 9.97 -2.48
CA GLY A 98 12.99 11.17 -2.00
C GLY A 98 13.51 11.09 -0.56
N LEU A 99 13.46 9.92 0.08
CA LEU A 99 14.06 9.73 1.41
C LEU A 99 15.58 9.55 1.31
N GLU A 100 16.27 9.96 2.38
CA GLU A 100 17.71 9.79 2.48
C GLU A 100 18.04 8.34 2.88
N ARG A 101 18.99 7.71 2.17
CA ARG A 101 19.33 6.29 2.33
C ARG A 101 19.74 5.93 3.75
N SER A 102 20.66 6.69 4.35
CA SER A 102 21.19 6.42 5.70
C SER A 102 20.10 6.48 6.78
N SER A 103 19.09 7.31 6.59
CA SER A 103 17.95 7.44 7.49
C SER A 103 17.04 6.22 7.41
N VAL A 104 16.78 5.70 6.19
CA VAL A 104 16.02 4.46 5.99
C VAL A 104 16.82 3.26 6.49
N ASP A 105 18.13 3.24 6.29
CA ASP A 105 19.00 2.19 6.84
C ASP A 105 18.98 2.19 8.37
N ALA A 106 19.06 3.36 9.02
CA ALA A 106 18.97 3.49 10.46
C ALA A 106 17.61 3.02 11.03
N LEU A 107 16.51 3.33 10.34
CA LEU A 107 15.18 2.80 10.68
C LEU A 107 15.18 1.26 10.64
N LEU A 108 15.70 0.67 9.57
CA LEU A 108 15.71 -0.78 9.35
C LEU A 108 16.71 -1.54 10.24
N ASP A 109 17.65 -0.82 10.89
CA ASP A 109 18.56 -1.38 11.90
C ASP A 109 17.94 -1.43 13.31
N THR A 110 16.78 -0.80 13.49
CA THR A 110 16.05 -0.76 14.78
C THR A 110 14.62 -1.27 14.62
N ASP A 111 13.82 -1.16 15.69
CA ASP A 111 12.36 -1.40 15.65
C ASP A 111 11.54 -0.09 15.71
N GLU A 112 12.15 1.06 15.40
CA GLU A 112 11.44 2.34 15.31
C GLU A 112 10.23 2.26 14.35
N GLY A 113 9.07 2.77 14.76
CA GLY A 113 7.81 2.65 14.02
C GLY A 113 7.11 1.29 14.15
N GLY A 114 7.72 0.34 14.86
CA GLY A 114 7.19 -1.01 15.03
C GLY A 114 5.90 -1.05 15.84
N GLU A 115 5.85 -0.35 16.97
CA GLU A 115 4.67 -0.28 17.85
C GLU A 115 3.50 0.41 17.14
N GLU A 116 3.77 1.47 16.38
CA GLU A 116 2.77 2.21 15.62
C GLU A 116 2.13 1.33 14.53
N VAL A 117 2.95 0.65 13.73
CA VAL A 117 2.48 -0.26 12.66
C VAL A 117 1.68 -1.43 13.25
N ASP A 118 2.17 -2.04 14.33
CA ASP A 118 1.47 -3.15 14.99
C ASP A 118 0.16 -2.67 15.64
N GLY A 119 0.17 -1.46 16.19
CA GLY A 119 -1.00 -0.78 16.77
C GLY A 119 -2.09 -0.51 15.74
N GLU A 120 -1.74 0.01 14.56
CA GLU A 120 -2.66 0.22 13.44
C GLU A 120 -3.26 -1.09 12.92
N ALA A 121 -2.42 -2.11 12.72
CA ALA A 121 -2.88 -3.44 12.33
C ALA A 121 -3.83 -4.04 13.38
N GLY A 122 -3.51 -3.89 14.67
CA GLY A 122 -4.36 -4.31 15.78
C GLY A 122 -5.69 -3.54 15.85
N ASN A 123 -5.69 -2.24 15.54
CA ASN A 123 -6.90 -1.43 15.44
C ASN A 123 -7.82 -1.92 14.31
N ALA A 124 -7.27 -2.18 13.12
CA ALA A 124 -8.03 -2.73 12.00
C ALA A 124 -8.66 -4.10 12.34
N ALA A 125 -7.89 -4.98 13.00
CA ALA A 125 -8.39 -6.27 13.47
C ALA A 125 -9.53 -6.12 14.51
N ARG A 126 -9.41 -5.19 15.45
CA ARG A 126 -10.49 -4.88 16.43
C ARG A 126 -11.76 -4.36 15.77
N LYS A 127 -11.62 -3.65 14.65
CA LYS A 127 -12.75 -3.21 13.81
C LYS A 127 -13.29 -4.28 12.88
N LEU A 128 -12.81 -5.53 12.99
CA LEU A 128 -13.21 -6.68 12.16
C LEU A 128 -12.92 -6.49 10.66
N VAL A 129 -11.95 -5.63 10.30
CA VAL A 129 -11.48 -5.51 8.92
C VAL A 129 -10.84 -6.84 8.51
N SER A 130 -11.42 -7.48 7.50
CA SER A 130 -11.02 -8.83 7.06
C SER A 130 -10.29 -8.84 5.71
N GLY A 131 -10.22 -7.70 5.03
CA GLY A 131 -9.57 -7.54 3.72
C GLY A 131 -9.22 -6.08 3.43
N VAL A 132 -8.29 -5.89 2.49
CA VAL A 132 -7.86 -4.57 2.00
C VAL A 132 -8.00 -4.51 0.46
N PRO A 133 -8.20 -3.31 -0.12
CA PRO A 133 -8.32 -2.01 0.56
C PRO A 133 -9.64 -1.86 1.33
N PHE A 134 -9.64 -1.02 2.37
CA PHE A 134 -10.78 -0.73 3.23
C PHE A 134 -10.77 0.76 3.56
N PHE A 135 -11.88 1.46 3.34
CA PHE A 135 -11.95 2.90 3.50
C PHE A 135 -13.06 3.27 4.49
N GLU A 136 -12.73 4.09 5.49
CA GLU A 136 -13.70 4.75 6.37
C GLU A 136 -13.78 6.23 5.98
N ILE A 137 -14.97 6.68 5.54
CA ILE A 137 -15.19 8.04 5.06
C ILE A 137 -16.37 8.62 5.85
N GLY A 138 -16.05 9.35 6.92
CA GLY A 138 -17.06 9.78 7.89
C GLY A 138 -17.73 8.57 8.55
N ARG A 139 -19.04 8.40 8.33
CA ARG A 139 -19.81 7.23 8.80
C ARG A 139 -19.91 6.10 7.77
N TYR A 140 -19.40 6.29 6.57
CA TYR A 140 -19.52 5.34 5.46
C TYR A 140 -18.29 4.43 5.40
N VAL A 141 -18.52 3.20 4.96
CA VAL A 141 -17.48 2.18 4.75
C VAL A 141 -17.53 1.72 3.30
N VAL A 142 -16.37 1.65 2.65
CA VAL A 142 -16.18 1.03 1.34
C VAL A 142 -15.17 -0.10 1.47
N GLU A 143 -15.57 -1.32 1.12
CA GLU A 143 -14.71 -2.51 1.18
C GLU A 143 -14.27 -2.91 -0.23
N GLY A 144 -12.97 -3.11 -0.42
CA GLY A 144 -12.39 -3.45 -1.70
C GLY A 144 -12.17 -2.25 -2.62
N ALA A 145 -11.67 -2.55 -3.82
CA ALA A 145 -11.46 -1.56 -4.88
C ALA A 145 -12.76 -1.37 -5.67
N ASP A 146 -13.66 -0.55 -5.13
CA ASP A 146 -14.91 -0.14 -5.77
C ASP A 146 -14.65 0.96 -6.83
N GLU A 147 -15.65 1.25 -7.67
CA GLU A 147 -15.56 2.21 -8.75
C GLU A 147 -15.43 3.66 -8.22
N PRO A 148 -14.73 4.56 -8.94
CA PRO A 148 -14.57 5.96 -8.53
C PRO A 148 -15.89 6.68 -8.24
N GLU A 149 -16.97 6.33 -8.96
CA GLU A 149 -18.31 6.89 -8.78
C GLU A 149 -18.86 6.64 -7.37
N THR A 150 -18.58 5.47 -6.78
CA THR A 150 -18.97 5.14 -5.40
C THR A 150 -18.33 6.11 -4.42
N PHE A 151 -17.05 6.43 -4.62
CA PHE A 151 -16.33 7.42 -3.80
C PHE A 151 -16.90 8.83 -4.00
N LEU A 152 -17.16 9.25 -5.23
CA LEU A 152 -17.74 10.57 -5.51
C LEU A 152 -19.12 10.76 -4.85
N GLU A 153 -19.96 9.73 -4.87
CA GLU A 153 -21.25 9.75 -4.18
C GLU A 153 -21.08 9.91 -2.67
N ILE A 154 -20.19 9.10 -2.06
CA ILE A 154 -19.94 9.15 -0.61
C ILE A 154 -19.34 10.49 -0.20
N PHE A 155 -18.39 11.04 -0.97
CA PHE A 155 -17.85 12.37 -0.72
C PHE A 155 -18.92 13.45 -0.79
N GLY A 156 -19.86 13.34 -1.75
CA GLY A 156 -21.04 14.20 -1.82
C GLY A 156 -21.89 14.14 -0.55
N LYS A 157 -22.21 12.93 -0.07
CA LYS A 157 -22.98 12.72 1.16
C LYS A 157 -22.29 13.33 2.40
N VAL A 158 -20.98 13.11 2.54
CA VAL A 158 -20.19 13.65 3.66
C VAL A 158 -20.14 15.18 3.61
N ARG A 159 -19.90 15.76 2.43
CA ARG A 159 -19.93 17.22 2.25
C ARG A 159 -21.28 17.82 2.64
N ASP A 160 -22.37 17.12 2.32
CA ASP A 160 -23.74 17.57 2.58
C ASP A 160 -24.23 17.22 4.00
N GLY A 161 -23.38 16.60 4.84
CA GLY A 161 -23.65 16.31 6.25
C GLY A 161 -24.55 15.11 6.52
N GLN A 162 -24.59 14.13 5.61
CA GLN A 162 -25.42 12.91 5.71
C GLN A 162 -24.75 11.75 6.45
#